data_AF-A0A259BKD5-F1
#
_entry.id   AF-A0A259BKD5-F1
#
_cell.length_a   1.000
_cell.length_b   1.000
_cell.length_c   1.000
_cell.angle_alpha   90.00
_cell.angle_beta   90.00
_cell.angle_gamma   90.00
#
_symmetry.space_group_name_H-M   'P 1'
#
loop_
_entity.id
_entity.type
_entity.pdbx_description
1 polymer ?
#
loop_
_entity_poly.entity_id
_entity_poly.type
_entity_poly.pdbx_seq_one_letter_code
_entity_poly.pdbx_strand_id
1 'polypeptide(L)'
;VERAAAAGCLREGPRGSMWAEHMDPAGSVVGWEERGPDWRGFAAGGSKTLFHLGEAYARRLCVTEAAIDAMSLAAIEGCRVDSLYASTGGGWSPASDQYIRALAARPGSLVVAACDANDQGDVYAARLREIAAAVGAEFLRLWPEAEDWNAQISG
;
A
#
# COMPACT_ATOMS: atom_id res chain seq x y z
N VAL A 1 6.23 0.73 -12.22
CA VAL A 1 5.33 1.74 -12.83
C VAL A 1 4.51 1.17 -13.99
N GLU A 2 5.11 0.58 -15.03
CA GLU A 2 4.36 0.06 -16.21
C GLU A 2 3.23 -0.91 -15.87
N ARG A 3 3.44 -1.84 -14.92
CA ARG A 3 2.39 -2.78 -14.50
C ARG A 3 1.26 -2.14 -13.69
N ALA A 4 1.54 -1.10 -12.92
CA ALA A 4 0.53 -0.36 -12.19
C ALA A 4 -0.27 0.57 -13.14
N ALA A 5 0.40 1.18 -14.12
CA ALA A 5 -0.27 1.88 -15.21
C ALA A 5 -1.15 0.93 -16.03
N ALA A 6 -0.67 -0.29 -16.33
CA ALA A 6 -1.45 -1.31 -17.04
C ALA A 6 -2.64 -1.85 -16.23
N ALA A 7 -2.53 -1.86 -14.89
CA ALA A 7 -3.63 -2.20 -13.99
C ALA A 7 -4.67 -1.07 -13.85
N GLY A 8 -4.45 0.09 -14.48
CA GLY A 8 -5.36 1.23 -14.44
C GLY A 8 -5.40 1.96 -13.10
N CYS A 9 -4.56 1.57 -12.12
CA CYS A 9 -4.55 2.17 -10.78
C CYS A 9 -3.70 3.45 -10.70
N LEU A 10 -3.09 3.85 -11.82
CA LEU A 10 -2.34 5.09 -11.97
C LEU A 10 -2.94 5.99 -13.05
N ARG A 11 -2.95 7.30 -12.78
CA ARG A 11 -3.18 8.34 -13.78
C ARG A 11 -2.04 9.35 -13.78
N GLU A 12 -1.84 10.01 -14.92
CA GLU A 12 -0.95 11.17 -14.99
C GLU A 12 -1.73 12.43 -14.62
N GLY A 13 -1.19 13.20 -13.68
CA GLY A 13 -1.66 14.50 -13.27
C GLY A 13 -0.76 15.63 -13.77
N PRO A 14 -1.10 16.90 -13.46
CA PRO A 14 -0.33 18.05 -13.90
C PRO A 14 1.15 17.95 -13.51
N ARG A 15 2.03 18.49 -14.37
CA ARG A 15 3.49 18.54 -14.17
C ARG A 15 4.15 17.16 -14.01
N GLY A 16 3.65 16.14 -14.71
CA GLY A 16 4.19 14.79 -14.68
C GLY A 16 4.02 14.10 -13.32
N SER A 17 3.00 14.50 -12.55
CA SER A 17 2.67 13.82 -11.31
C SER A 17 1.97 12.50 -11.61
N MET A 18 2.29 11.48 -10.83
CA MET A 18 1.58 10.21 -10.79
C MET A 18 0.49 10.29 -9.72
N TRP A 19 -0.72 9.88 -10.06
CA TRP A 19 -1.85 9.78 -9.17
C TRP A 19 -2.22 8.31 -8.94
N ALA A 20 -2.21 7.87 -7.69
CA ALA A 20 -2.54 6.50 -7.31
C ALA A 20 -3.92 6.44 -6.66
N GLU A 21 -4.84 5.70 -7.27
CA GLU A 21 -6.24 5.64 -6.85
C GLU A 21 -6.40 4.88 -5.51
N HIS A 22 -7.15 5.47 -4.58
CA HIS A 22 -7.62 4.80 -3.37
C HIS A 22 -9.05 4.30 -3.59
N MET A 23 -9.27 3.03 -3.30
CA MET A 23 -10.56 2.36 -3.45
C MET A 23 -11.20 2.06 -2.09
N ASP A 24 -12.52 2.09 -2.03
CA ASP A 24 -13.27 1.56 -0.91
C ASP A 24 -13.45 0.02 -1.02
N PRO A 25 -13.99 -0.65 0.01
CA PRO A 25 -14.27 -2.08 -0.04
C PRO A 25 -15.23 -2.53 -1.15
N ALA A 26 -16.02 -1.61 -1.73
CA ALA A 26 -16.91 -1.89 -2.85
C ALA A 26 -16.20 -1.75 -4.21
N GLY A 27 -14.91 -1.37 -4.23
CA GLY A 27 -14.12 -1.17 -5.44
C GLY A 27 -14.33 0.19 -6.10
N SER A 28 -14.96 1.15 -5.40
CA SER A 28 -15.15 2.52 -5.92
C SER A 28 -13.97 3.40 -5.57
N VAL A 29 -13.51 4.22 -6.52
CA VAL A 29 -12.47 5.22 -6.27
C VAL A 29 -13.03 6.32 -5.36
N VAL A 30 -12.40 6.53 -4.21
CA VAL A 30 -12.83 7.50 -3.18
C VAL A 30 -11.79 8.58 -2.91
N GLY A 31 -10.60 8.49 -3.52
CA GLY A 31 -9.54 9.48 -3.43
C GLY A 31 -8.32 9.05 -4.24
N TRP A 32 -7.26 9.85 -4.24
CA TRP A 32 -5.98 9.48 -4.83
C TRP A 32 -4.81 10.16 -4.13
N GLU A 33 -3.70 9.43 -4.02
CA GLU A 33 -2.40 9.99 -3.64
C GLU A 33 -1.77 10.64 -4.87
N GLU A 34 -1.15 11.80 -4.70
CA GLU A 34 -0.44 12.51 -5.76
C GLU A 34 1.07 12.52 -5.46
N ARG A 35 1.88 12.14 -6.43
CA ARG A 35 3.35 12.14 -6.33
C ARG A 35 3.99 12.67 -7.59
N GLY A 36 4.74 13.75 -7.48
CA GLY A 36 5.58 14.32 -8.54
C GLY A 36 6.96 14.71 -8.00
N PRO A 37 7.87 15.22 -8.85
CA PRO A 37 9.23 15.58 -8.46
C PRO A 37 9.30 16.56 -7.28
N ASP A 38 8.43 17.56 -7.29
CA ASP A 38 8.39 18.63 -6.29
C ASP A 38 7.06 18.67 -5.49
N TRP A 39 6.22 17.63 -5.62
CA TRP A 39 4.89 17.61 -5.01
C TRP A 39 4.54 16.25 -4.45
N ARG A 40 4.01 16.26 -3.22
CA ARG A 40 3.34 15.11 -2.60
C ARG A 40 2.03 15.60 -2.00
N GLY A 41 0.94 14.90 -2.27
CA GLY A 41 -0.38 15.30 -1.80
C GLY A 41 -1.38 14.17 -1.76
N PHE A 42 -2.57 14.50 -1.31
CA PHE A 42 -3.75 13.64 -1.42
C PHE A 42 -4.92 14.52 -1.86
N ALA A 43 -5.79 13.97 -2.71
CA ALA A 43 -6.94 14.68 -3.26
C ALA A 43 -7.78 15.37 -2.17
N ALA A 44 -8.03 16.67 -2.33
CA ALA A 44 -8.87 17.43 -1.42
C ALA A 44 -10.31 16.88 -1.41
N GLY A 45 -10.84 16.60 -0.22
CA GLY A 45 -12.16 15.98 -0.05
C GLY A 45 -12.22 14.48 -0.34
N GLY A 46 -11.11 13.86 -0.75
CA GLY A 46 -11.01 12.41 -0.92
C GLY A 46 -10.87 11.67 0.42
N SER A 47 -11.22 10.39 0.41
CA SER A 47 -11.07 9.50 1.57
C SER A 47 -9.80 8.68 1.47
N LYS A 48 -8.95 8.73 2.50
CA LYS A 48 -7.74 7.90 2.64
C LYS A 48 -8.10 6.48 3.07
N THR A 49 -8.63 5.68 2.14
CA THR A 49 -8.80 4.23 2.31
C THR A 49 -7.49 3.52 1.94
N LEU A 50 -7.46 2.63 0.95
CA LEU A 50 -6.25 1.94 0.49
C LEU A 50 -6.08 2.08 -1.02
N PHE A 51 -4.84 2.29 -1.45
CA PHE A 51 -4.39 1.94 -2.79
C PHE A 51 -4.23 0.40 -2.88
N HIS A 52 -4.48 -0.18 -4.05
CA HIS A 52 -4.28 -1.60 -4.31
C HIS A 52 -3.56 -1.87 -5.63
N LEU A 53 -2.72 -2.91 -5.62
CA LEU A 53 -2.12 -3.51 -6.80
C LEU A 53 -2.00 -5.03 -6.59
N GLY A 54 -2.35 -5.81 -7.61
CA GLY A 54 -2.27 -7.28 -7.55
C GLY A 54 -3.63 -7.96 -7.41
N GLU A 55 -3.65 -9.17 -6.87
CA GLU A 55 -4.86 -9.99 -6.78
C GLU A 55 -5.73 -9.56 -5.59
N ALA A 56 -6.95 -9.07 -5.86
CA ALA A 56 -7.83 -8.46 -4.85
C ALA A 56 -8.23 -9.42 -3.71
N TYR A 57 -8.24 -10.72 -3.98
CA TYR A 57 -8.56 -11.77 -3.01
C TYR A 57 -7.34 -12.58 -2.53
N ALA A 58 -6.14 -12.09 -2.80
CA ALA A 58 -4.90 -12.66 -2.30
C ALA A 58 -4.92 -12.79 -0.77
N ARG A 59 -4.30 -13.87 -0.28
CA ARG A 59 -4.12 -14.12 1.16
C ARG A 59 -2.96 -13.33 1.73
N ARG A 60 -1.95 -13.01 0.91
CA ARG A 60 -0.79 -12.22 1.32
C ARG A 60 -1.10 -10.74 1.11
N LEU A 61 -1.34 -10.02 2.20
CA LEU A 61 -1.59 -8.58 2.21
C LEU A 61 -0.30 -7.84 2.57
N CYS A 62 0.34 -7.23 1.58
CA CYS A 62 1.53 -6.39 1.79
C CYS A 62 1.13 -4.94 1.98
N VAL A 63 1.32 -4.40 3.17
CA VAL A 63 0.97 -3.01 3.50
C VAL A 63 2.23 -2.15 3.57
N THR A 64 2.22 -1.06 2.82
CA THR A 64 3.27 -0.03 2.75
C THR A 64 2.71 1.34 3.13
N GLU A 65 3.58 2.34 3.31
CA GLU A 65 3.17 3.70 3.69
C GLU A 65 2.70 4.52 2.49
N ALA A 66 3.37 4.45 1.33
CA ALA A 66 2.97 5.16 0.11
C ALA A 66 2.73 4.23 -1.08
N ALA A 67 1.88 4.65 -2.03
CA ALA A 67 1.54 3.81 -3.17
C ALA A 67 2.77 3.46 -4.02
N ILE A 68 3.74 4.38 -4.10
CA ILE A 68 4.99 4.15 -4.82
C ILE A 68 5.82 3.02 -4.20
N ASP A 69 5.77 2.85 -2.88
CA ASP A 69 6.46 1.75 -2.20
C ASP A 69 5.77 0.41 -2.45
N ALA A 70 4.42 0.37 -2.40
CA ALA A 70 3.64 -0.81 -2.79
C ALA A 70 3.97 -1.26 -4.22
N MET A 71 4.05 -0.32 -5.15
CA MET A 71 4.40 -0.61 -6.54
C MET A 71 5.84 -1.07 -6.71
N SER A 72 6.77 -0.50 -5.94
CA SER A 72 8.19 -0.85 -6.00
C SER A 72 8.42 -2.24 -5.43
N LEU A 73 7.82 -2.56 -4.28
CA LEU A 73 7.81 -3.91 -3.71
C LEU A 73 7.19 -4.93 -4.69
N ALA A 74 6.06 -4.59 -5.31
CA ALA A 74 5.45 -5.45 -6.32
C ALA A 74 6.39 -5.69 -7.52
N ALA A 75 7.15 -4.68 -7.96
CA ALA A 75 8.12 -4.84 -9.03
C ALA A 75 9.30 -5.74 -8.61
N ILE A 76 9.85 -5.54 -7.41
CA ILE A 76 10.95 -6.35 -6.83
C ILE A 76 10.53 -7.82 -6.74
N GLU A 77 9.31 -8.09 -6.30
CA GLU A 77 8.79 -9.45 -6.13
C GLU A 77 8.21 -10.07 -7.42
N GLY A 78 8.25 -9.36 -8.55
CA GLY A 78 7.75 -9.85 -9.84
C GLY A 78 6.22 -9.93 -9.95
N CYS A 79 5.50 -9.10 -9.19
CA CYS A 79 4.04 -9.06 -9.06
C CYS A 79 3.46 -10.44 -8.76
N ARG A 80 3.73 -10.95 -7.57
CA ARG A 80 3.29 -12.28 -7.17
C ARG A 80 1.77 -12.41 -7.30
N VAL A 81 1.32 -13.51 -7.87
CA VAL A 81 -0.12 -13.81 -8.07
C VAL A 81 -0.87 -14.06 -6.76
N ASP A 82 -0.14 -14.33 -5.67
CA ASP A 82 -0.69 -14.63 -4.35
C ASP A 82 -0.77 -13.41 -3.43
N SER A 83 -0.47 -12.21 -3.95
CA SER A 83 -0.25 -11.00 -3.16
C SER A 83 -1.15 -9.83 -3.58
N LEU A 84 -1.65 -9.12 -2.57
CA LEU A 84 -2.26 -7.81 -2.67
C LEU A 84 -1.29 -6.80 -2.06
N TYR A 85 -0.74 -5.92 -2.89
CA TYR A 85 0.09 -4.81 -2.45
C TYR A 85 -0.81 -3.60 -2.20
N ALA A 86 -0.77 -3.09 -0.98
CA ALA A 86 -1.62 -2.02 -0.52
C ALA A 86 -0.81 -0.89 0.12
N SER A 87 -1.37 0.31 0.06
CA SER A 87 -0.81 1.49 0.74
C SER A 87 -1.90 2.35 1.35
N THR A 88 -1.57 3.04 2.43
CA THR A 88 -2.46 3.98 3.11
C THR A 88 -2.25 5.44 2.67
N GLY A 89 -1.29 5.74 1.78
CA GLY A 89 -1.10 7.07 1.20
C GLY A 89 -0.48 8.09 2.16
N GLY A 90 0.57 7.69 2.88
CA GLY A 90 1.40 8.52 3.75
C GLY A 90 0.83 8.81 5.15
N GLY A 91 -0.21 8.10 5.57
CA GLY A 91 -0.75 8.21 6.93
C GLY A 91 -1.77 7.13 7.25
N TRP A 92 -2.16 7.05 8.53
CA TRP A 92 -3.09 6.02 9.01
C TRP A 92 -4.44 6.66 9.39
N SER A 93 -5.48 6.44 8.59
CA SER A 93 -6.83 6.92 8.85
C SER A 93 -7.70 5.83 9.52
N PRO A 94 -8.84 6.19 10.14
CA PRO A 94 -9.82 5.19 10.59
C PRO A 94 -10.34 4.30 9.45
N ALA A 95 -10.48 4.85 8.25
CA ALA A 95 -10.97 4.11 7.08
C ALA A 95 -9.93 3.10 6.57
N SER A 96 -8.64 3.47 6.54
CA SER A 96 -7.57 2.52 6.20
C SER A 96 -7.42 1.43 7.27
N ASP A 97 -7.55 1.78 8.56
CA ASP A 97 -7.54 0.82 9.68
C ASP A 97 -8.63 -0.25 9.51
N GLN A 98 -9.88 0.19 9.31
CA GLN A 98 -11.02 -0.69 9.13
C GLN A 98 -10.85 -1.59 7.91
N TYR A 99 -10.35 -1.04 6.81
CA TYR A 99 -10.17 -1.80 5.58
C TYR A 99 -9.06 -2.86 5.73
N ILE A 100 -7.91 -2.50 6.32
CA ILE A 100 -6.83 -3.47 6.60
C ILE A 100 -7.36 -4.60 7.49
N ARG A 101 -8.13 -4.29 8.54
CA ARG A 101 -8.75 -5.32 9.41
C ARG A 101 -9.67 -6.25 8.63
N ALA A 102 -10.49 -5.72 7.73
CA ALA A 102 -11.40 -6.53 6.91
C ALA A 102 -10.64 -7.46 5.96
N LEU A 103 -9.54 -6.99 5.36
CA LEU A 103 -8.68 -7.81 4.51
C LEU A 103 -7.93 -8.89 5.32
N ALA A 104 -7.38 -8.49 6.47
CA ALA A 104 -6.65 -9.38 7.37
C ALA A 104 -7.53 -10.48 7.99
N ALA A 105 -8.82 -10.20 8.23
CA ALA A 105 -9.75 -11.19 8.79
C ALA A 105 -10.15 -12.32 7.82
N ARG A 106 -9.71 -12.28 6.56
CA ARG A 106 -9.96 -13.37 5.61
C ARG A 106 -9.24 -14.66 6.07
N PRO A 107 -9.85 -15.85 5.90
CA PRO A 107 -9.22 -17.09 6.34
C PRO A 107 -7.86 -17.36 5.70
N GLY A 108 -6.85 -17.63 6.54
CA GLY A 108 -5.50 -17.94 6.10
C GLY A 108 -4.72 -16.72 5.57
N SER A 109 -5.13 -15.50 5.93
CA SER A 109 -4.41 -14.29 5.58
C SER A 109 -3.04 -14.20 6.27
N LEU A 110 -2.08 -13.68 5.51
CA LEU A 110 -0.77 -13.25 5.98
C LEU A 110 -0.67 -11.73 5.82
N VAL A 111 -0.57 -11.02 6.93
CA VAL A 111 -0.30 -9.57 6.94
C VAL A 111 1.21 -9.38 6.87
N VAL A 112 1.68 -8.79 5.79
CA VAL A 112 3.07 -8.42 5.57
C VAL A 112 3.21 -6.91 5.78
N ALA A 113 3.85 -6.51 6.87
CA ALA A 113 4.25 -5.12 7.05
C ALA A 113 5.52 -4.87 6.22
N ALA A 114 5.43 -4.06 5.17
CA ALA A 114 6.56 -3.70 4.31
C ALA A 114 6.74 -2.18 4.33
N CYS A 115 7.01 -1.64 5.51
CA CYS A 115 7.17 -0.20 5.77
C CYS A 115 8.66 0.15 5.76
N ASP A 116 8.96 1.44 5.81
CA ASP A 116 10.32 1.95 5.70
C ASP A 116 11.21 1.46 6.86
N ALA A 117 12.53 1.47 6.64
CA ALA A 117 13.51 1.02 7.62
C ALA A 117 13.88 2.14 8.63
N ASN A 118 12.86 2.75 9.24
CA ASN A 118 13.01 3.84 10.21
C ASN A 118 12.02 3.70 11.38
N ASP A 119 12.16 4.54 12.41
CA ASP A 119 11.33 4.52 13.62
C ASP A 119 9.83 4.65 13.31
N GLN A 120 9.46 5.46 12.30
CA GLN A 120 8.08 5.66 11.90
C GLN A 120 7.50 4.39 11.25
N GLY A 121 8.29 3.72 10.43
CA GLY A 121 7.98 2.42 9.82
C GLY A 121 7.84 1.30 10.86
N ASP A 122 8.63 1.34 11.93
CA ASP A 122 8.52 0.38 13.05
C ASP A 122 7.20 0.54 13.82
N VAL A 123 6.77 1.78 14.08
CA VAL A 123 5.44 2.06 14.64
C VAL A 123 4.34 1.55 13.72
N TYR A 124 4.48 1.76 12.41
CA TYR A 124 3.54 1.26 11.40
C TYR A 124 3.44 -0.28 11.42
N ALA A 125 4.58 -0.96 11.48
CA ALA A 125 4.68 -2.41 11.53
C ALA A 125 4.07 -2.98 12.83
N ALA A 126 4.31 -2.34 13.96
CA ALA A 126 3.73 -2.74 15.24
C ALA A 126 2.20 -2.71 15.20
N ARG A 127 1.63 -1.65 14.61
CA ARG A 127 0.17 -1.53 14.44
C ARG A 127 -0.41 -2.62 13.54
N LEU A 128 0.28 -2.96 12.45
CA LEU A 128 -0.12 -4.07 11.57
C LEU A 128 -0.06 -5.42 12.30
N ARG A 129 0.95 -5.62 13.16
CA ARG A 129 1.07 -6.81 14.00
C ARG A 129 -0.09 -6.94 14.98
N GLU A 130 -0.49 -5.85 15.63
CA GLU A 130 -1.65 -5.82 16.50
C GLU A 130 -2.95 -6.16 15.77
N ILE A 131 -3.12 -5.64 14.54
CA ILE A 131 -4.26 -5.99 13.69
C ILE A 131 -4.28 -7.48 13.36
N ALA A 132 -3.14 -8.03 12.90
CA ALA A 132 -3.03 -9.43 12.55
C ALA A 132 -3.37 -10.33 13.75
N ALA A 133 -2.81 -10.03 14.93
CA ALA A 133 -3.09 -10.75 16.16
C ALA A 133 -4.58 -10.68 16.55
N ALA A 134 -5.21 -9.51 16.45
CA ALA A 134 -6.61 -9.32 16.83
C ALA A 134 -7.60 -10.13 15.96
N VAL A 135 -7.23 -10.42 14.70
CA VAL A 135 -8.09 -11.17 13.76
C VAL A 135 -7.61 -12.60 13.52
N GLY A 136 -6.54 -13.04 14.18
CA GLY A 136 -5.97 -14.37 14.03
C GLY A 136 -5.23 -14.61 12.70
N ALA A 137 -4.77 -13.55 12.05
CA ALA A 137 -3.96 -13.64 10.83
C ALA A 137 -2.48 -13.88 11.16
N GLU A 138 -1.75 -14.49 10.23
CA GLU A 138 -0.29 -14.56 10.31
C GLU A 138 0.33 -13.18 10.09
N PHE A 139 1.53 -12.97 10.62
CA PHE A 139 2.26 -11.70 10.49
C PHE A 139 3.70 -11.93 10.04
N LEU A 140 4.15 -11.14 9.07
CA LEU A 140 5.53 -11.05 8.61
C LEU A 140 5.93 -9.57 8.49
N ARG A 141 7.20 -9.27 8.78
CA ARG A 141 7.80 -7.97 8.53
C ARG A 141 8.86 -8.10 7.44
N LEU A 142 8.82 -7.21 6.45
CA LEU A 142 9.85 -7.02 5.44
C LEU A 142 10.47 -5.63 5.59
N TRP A 143 11.72 -5.50 5.17
CA TRP A 143 12.47 -4.25 5.16
C TRP A 143 13.09 -4.02 3.78
N PRO A 144 13.11 -2.78 3.29
CA PRO A 144 13.97 -2.40 2.18
C PRO A 144 15.45 -2.43 2.63
N GLU A 145 16.35 -2.64 1.67
CA GLU A 145 17.81 -2.47 1.88
C GLU A 145 18.25 -1.00 1.76
N ALA A 146 17.42 -0.17 1.09
CA ALA A 146 17.57 1.28 1.00
C ALA A 146 16.67 1.98 2.03
N GLU A 147 16.56 3.32 1.95
CA GLU A 147 15.69 4.11 2.82
C GLU A 147 14.22 3.67 2.73
N ASP A 148 13.73 3.49 1.51
CA ASP A 148 12.39 2.99 1.19
C ASP A 148 12.43 2.01 -0.01
N TRP A 149 11.29 1.39 -0.32
CA TRP A 149 11.21 0.41 -1.42
C TRP A 149 11.41 1.06 -2.78
N ASN A 150 11.00 2.31 -2.96
CA ASN A 150 11.17 3.03 -4.22
C ASN A 150 12.66 3.36 -4.48
N ALA A 151 13.38 3.82 -3.45
CA ALA A 151 14.82 4.09 -3.50
C ALA A 151 15.62 2.84 -3.85
N GLN A 152 15.18 1.67 -3.38
CA GLN A 152 15.84 0.39 -3.67
C GLN A 152 15.89 0.04 -5.17
N ILE A 153 14.94 0.53 -5.97
CA ILE A 153 14.89 0.27 -7.43
C ILE A 153 15.10 1.52 -8.29
N SER A 154 15.37 2.66 -7.67
CA SER A 154 15.63 3.93 -8.37
C SER A 154 17.12 4.19 -8.64
N GLY A 155 17.98 3.20 -8.40
CA GLY A 155 19.44 3.27 -8.59
C GLY A 155 19.92 3.01 -10.01
#